data_AF-A0A3A8RRE7-F1
#
_entry.id   AF-A0A3A8RRE7-F1
#
_cell.length_a   1.000
_cell.length_b   1.000
_cell.length_c   1.000
_cell.angle_alpha   90.00
_cell.angle_beta   90.00
_cell.angle_gamma   90.00
#
_symmetry.space_group_name_H-M   'P 1'
#
loop_
_entity.id
_entity.type
_entity.pdbx_description
1 polymer ?
#
loop_
_entity_poly.entity_id
_entity_poly.type
_entity_poly.pdbx_seq_one_letter_code
_entity_poly.pdbx_strand_id
1 'polypeptide(L)'
;MDLFLMSPPGRGWALRGRSNFRSREAAPADARGARREWLTLARHIESRGGTVVALPSPSDALTGMPYAAECGQVVAREGQAPLFLLPKMMSAHRFTERDHWTPLARRLGLEVVDPGVGIWEAHGDVAAFDGVTLLFWGGRTTLDGLEAAQKSFPGEVLRVQVREPAFHGNMAVLPLPAVDRLVVCPDVMAPESVALLEQRFGANRLVRVTEADIRRYATNGLPLGRDLLAPTVMPAHIVETFERLGLRVVSMPMPELTEKGGGSSRCLVSRAPVDASRVSIPPEYRLDVVAKDIEADGG
;
A
#
# COMPACT_ATOMS: atom_id res chain seq x y z
N MET A 1 13.82 7.51 -9.74
CA MET A 1 13.80 6.14 -9.19
C MET A 1 12.41 5.82 -8.67
N ASP A 2 12.05 4.54 -8.53
CA ASP A 2 10.80 4.10 -7.91
C ASP A 2 11.08 3.65 -6.47
N LEU A 3 10.67 4.45 -5.50
CA LEU A 3 10.97 4.29 -4.08
C LEU A 3 9.86 3.50 -3.37
N PHE A 4 10.25 2.49 -2.58
CA PHE A 4 9.34 1.68 -1.78
C PHE A 4 9.75 1.76 -0.31
N LEU A 5 8.92 2.39 0.52
CA LEU A 5 9.05 2.34 1.97
C LEU A 5 8.37 1.06 2.48
N MET A 6 9.10 0.27 3.24
CA MET A 6 8.64 -1.00 3.80
C MET A 6 9.19 -1.18 5.21
N SER A 7 8.53 -2.00 6.03
CA SER A 7 9.06 -2.39 7.34
C SER A 7 8.82 -3.87 7.55
N PRO A 8 9.84 -4.69 7.87
CA PRO A 8 9.61 -6.10 8.13
C PRO A 8 8.85 -6.30 9.44
N PRO A 9 8.11 -7.41 9.58
CA PRO A 9 7.58 -7.82 10.88
C PRO A 9 8.70 -7.96 11.92
N GLY A 10 8.42 -7.58 13.16
CA GLY A 10 9.31 -7.82 14.29
C GLY A 10 9.50 -9.31 14.59
N ARG A 11 10.53 -9.66 15.37
CA ARG A 11 10.88 -11.05 15.69
C ARG A 11 9.77 -11.76 16.48
N GLY A 12 9.03 -11.01 17.30
CA GLY A 12 7.86 -11.48 18.04
C GLY A 12 6.54 -10.96 17.47
N TRP A 13 6.49 -10.60 16.18
CA TRP A 13 5.29 -10.05 15.56
C TRP A 13 4.11 -11.00 15.69
N ALA A 14 2.96 -10.44 16.05
CA ALA A 14 1.71 -11.15 16.19
C ALA A 14 0.55 -10.27 15.73
N LEU A 15 -0.59 -10.87 15.42
CA LEU A 15 -1.80 -10.13 15.09
C LEU A 15 -2.42 -9.55 16.36
N ARG A 16 -2.42 -8.22 16.47
CA ARG A 16 -3.11 -7.48 17.54
C ARG A 16 -4.23 -6.62 16.95
N GLY A 17 -5.22 -6.29 17.77
CA GLY A 17 -6.39 -5.49 17.38
C GLY A 17 -7.44 -6.24 16.56
N ARG A 18 -7.04 -7.18 15.68
CA ARG A 18 -7.93 -8.01 14.86
C ARG A 18 -9.06 -7.21 14.18
N SER A 19 -8.71 -6.05 13.64
CA SER A 19 -9.67 -5.02 13.23
C SER A 19 -10.28 -5.23 11.85
N ASN A 20 -9.82 -6.21 11.08
CA ASN A 20 -10.34 -6.55 9.75
C ASN A 20 -10.97 -7.95 9.68
N PHE A 21 -11.76 -8.21 8.65
CA PHE A 21 -12.54 -9.44 8.48
C PHE A 21 -11.70 -10.74 8.44
N ARG A 22 -10.43 -10.71 8.03
CA ARG A 22 -9.53 -11.89 8.06
C ARG A 22 -8.97 -12.14 9.45
N SER A 23 -8.45 -11.09 10.07
CA SER A 23 -7.72 -11.19 11.34
C SER A 23 -8.58 -11.56 12.55
N ARG A 24 -9.91 -11.34 12.49
CA ARG A 24 -10.85 -11.64 13.60
C ARG A 24 -10.82 -13.10 14.04
N GLU A 25 -10.79 -14.02 13.08
CA GLU A 25 -10.91 -15.46 13.33
C GLU A 25 -9.61 -16.22 13.04
N ALA A 26 -8.54 -15.51 12.70
CA ALA A 26 -7.27 -16.14 12.34
C ALA A 26 -6.61 -16.87 13.53
N ALA A 27 -5.98 -18.00 13.22
CA ALA A 27 -5.00 -18.64 14.09
C ALA A 27 -3.82 -17.68 14.38
N PRO A 28 -3.02 -17.93 15.44
CA PRO A 28 -1.80 -17.17 15.68
C PRO A 28 -0.90 -17.13 14.44
N ALA A 29 -0.26 -15.97 14.22
CA ALA A 29 0.67 -15.80 13.12
C ALA A 29 2.06 -16.38 13.48
N ASP A 30 2.73 -16.95 12.49
CA ASP A 30 4.15 -17.30 12.55
C ASP A 30 4.99 -16.07 12.17
N ALA A 31 5.62 -15.44 13.16
CA ALA A 31 6.47 -14.26 12.95
C ALA A 31 7.62 -14.53 11.98
N ARG A 32 8.21 -15.73 11.98
CA ARG A 32 9.30 -16.09 11.06
C ARG A 32 8.78 -16.24 9.63
N GLY A 33 7.65 -16.93 9.48
CA GLY A 33 6.90 -17.01 8.22
C GLY A 33 6.60 -15.63 7.64
N ALA A 34 6.03 -14.73 8.45
CA ALA A 34 5.72 -13.36 8.04
C ALA A 34 6.97 -12.59 7.59
N ARG A 35 8.11 -12.73 8.29
CA ARG A 35 9.38 -12.10 7.90
C ARG A 35 9.90 -12.63 6.56
N ARG A 36 9.79 -13.94 6.30
CA ARG A 36 10.17 -14.54 5.00
C ARG A 36 9.25 -14.08 3.85
N GLU A 37 7.95 -14.00 4.10
CA GLU A 37 6.97 -13.48 3.12
C GLU A 37 7.30 -12.03 2.75
N TRP A 38 7.54 -11.19 3.75
CA TRP A 38 7.94 -9.80 3.54
C TRP A 38 9.23 -9.68 2.74
N LEU A 39 10.27 -10.46 3.09
CA LEU A 39 11.55 -10.42 2.40
C LEU A 39 11.43 -10.88 0.94
N THR A 40 10.58 -11.88 0.69
CA THR A 40 10.28 -12.36 -0.68
C THR A 40 9.67 -11.25 -1.53
N LEU A 41 8.69 -10.52 -1.00
CA LEU A 41 8.11 -9.36 -1.67
C LEU A 41 9.17 -8.27 -1.94
N ALA A 42 9.96 -7.91 -0.93
CA ALA A 42 10.99 -6.88 -1.05
C ALA A 42 12.03 -7.22 -2.14
N ARG A 43 12.49 -8.48 -2.20
CA ARG A 43 13.38 -8.98 -3.25
C ARG A 43 12.74 -8.96 -4.63
N HIS A 44 11.46 -9.29 -4.72
CA HIS A 44 10.72 -9.18 -5.98
C HIS A 44 10.58 -7.74 -6.46
N ILE A 45 10.49 -6.77 -5.56
CA ILE A 45 10.52 -5.35 -5.89
C ILE A 45 11.90 -4.93 -6.42
N GLU A 46 12.99 -5.23 -5.70
CA GLU A 46 14.34 -4.82 -6.14
C GLU A 46 14.79 -5.50 -7.43
N SER A 47 14.50 -6.79 -7.61
CA SER A 47 14.79 -7.51 -8.87
C SER A 47 14.04 -6.96 -10.09
N ARG A 48 13.04 -6.10 -9.88
CA ARG A 48 12.26 -5.41 -10.92
C ARG A 48 12.58 -3.92 -11.00
N GLY A 49 13.69 -3.49 -10.40
CA GLY A 49 14.19 -2.11 -10.48
C GLY A 49 13.58 -1.14 -9.46
N GLY A 50 12.74 -1.63 -8.53
CA GLY A 50 12.32 -0.84 -7.38
C GLY A 50 13.48 -0.64 -6.40
N THR A 51 13.44 0.43 -5.62
CA THR A 51 14.40 0.69 -4.55
C THR A 51 13.70 0.56 -3.20
N VAL A 52 14.04 -0.48 -2.43
CA VAL A 52 13.44 -0.71 -1.11
C VAL A 52 14.22 0.03 -0.03
N VAL A 53 13.50 0.82 0.76
CA VAL A 53 13.95 1.37 2.03
C VAL A 53 13.21 0.65 3.14
N ALA A 54 13.95 -0.12 3.92
CA ALA A 54 13.43 -0.97 4.96
C ALA A 54 13.67 -0.34 6.34
N LEU A 55 12.61 0.07 7.03
CA LEU A 55 12.68 0.47 8.43
C LEU A 55 12.51 -0.78 9.31
N PRO A 56 13.55 -1.29 10.00
CA PRO A 56 13.36 -2.41 10.92
C PRO A 56 12.25 -2.12 11.92
N SER A 57 11.40 -3.11 12.23
CA SER A 57 10.34 -2.90 13.21
C SER A 57 10.96 -2.50 14.55
N PRO A 58 10.60 -1.32 15.09
CA PRO A 58 11.20 -0.80 16.32
C PRO A 58 10.64 -1.50 17.58
N SER A 59 9.52 -2.21 17.45
CA SER A 59 8.86 -2.89 18.56
C SER A 59 7.86 -3.93 18.06
N ASP A 60 7.80 -5.09 18.73
CA ASP A 60 6.76 -6.11 18.49
C ASP A 60 5.35 -5.64 18.90
N ALA A 61 5.25 -4.53 19.65
CA ALA A 61 3.97 -3.93 19.98
C ALA A 61 3.32 -3.20 18.78
N LEU A 62 4.11 -2.75 17.81
CA LEU A 62 3.63 -2.02 16.63
C LEU A 62 3.33 -2.99 15.49
N THR A 63 2.22 -3.70 15.63
CA THR A 63 1.86 -4.80 14.72
C THR A 63 1.43 -4.33 13.33
N GLY A 64 1.18 -3.02 13.15
CA GLY A 64 0.84 -2.43 11.86
C GLY A 64 2.04 -2.05 11.01
N MET A 65 3.28 -2.08 11.54
CA MET A 65 4.50 -1.70 10.80
C MET A 65 4.65 -2.38 9.43
N PRO A 66 4.35 -3.70 9.26
CA PRO A 66 4.44 -4.34 7.95
C PRO A 66 3.52 -3.74 6.89
N TYR A 67 2.40 -3.16 7.28
CA TYR A 67 1.44 -2.51 6.38
C TYR A 67 1.87 -1.05 6.14
N ALA A 68 3.01 -0.92 5.45
CA ALA A 68 3.68 0.35 5.22
C ALA A 68 2.89 1.29 4.28
N ALA A 69 1.82 0.84 3.62
CA ALA A 69 0.93 1.74 2.90
C ALA A 69 0.39 2.86 3.81
N GLU A 70 0.14 2.58 5.08
CA GLU A 70 -0.34 3.60 6.00
C GLU A 70 0.78 4.35 6.75
N CYS A 71 2.05 4.13 6.39
CA CYS A 71 3.19 4.80 7.05
C CYS A 71 3.23 6.32 6.83
N GLY A 72 2.60 6.77 5.74
CA GLY A 72 2.70 8.11 5.19
C GLY A 72 2.69 8.09 3.66
N GLN A 73 2.46 9.25 3.07
CA GLN A 73 2.40 9.41 1.61
C GLN A 73 3.56 10.26 1.13
N VAL A 74 4.38 9.71 0.25
CA VAL A 74 5.42 10.47 -0.44
C VAL A 74 4.81 11.20 -1.64
N VAL A 75 4.96 12.52 -1.72
CA VAL A 75 4.51 13.32 -2.87
C VAL A 75 5.71 13.94 -3.57
N ALA A 76 5.94 13.53 -4.82
CA ALA A 76 7.00 14.10 -5.64
C ALA A 76 6.71 15.58 -5.96
N ARG A 77 7.77 16.40 -5.95
CA ARG A 77 7.71 17.80 -6.34
C ARG A 77 8.83 18.08 -7.35
N GLU A 78 8.49 18.68 -8.47
CA GLU A 78 9.46 19.03 -9.49
C GLU A 78 10.48 20.05 -8.93
N GLY A 79 11.77 19.75 -9.08
CA GLY A 79 12.87 20.61 -8.65
C GLY A 79 13.05 20.75 -7.13
N GLN A 80 12.23 20.11 -6.30
CA GLN A 80 12.24 20.26 -4.84
C GLN A 80 12.37 18.90 -4.14
N ALA A 81 12.66 18.91 -2.84
CA ALA A 81 12.57 17.70 -2.02
C ALA A 81 11.14 17.13 -2.10
N PRO A 82 10.92 15.81 -2.15
CA PRO A 82 9.57 15.27 -2.05
C PRO A 82 8.98 15.53 -0.65
N LEU A 83 7.66 15.65 -0.56
CA LEU A 83 6.94 15.69 0.72
C LEU A 83 6.77 14.28 1.27
N PHE A 84 6.73 14.16 2.60
CA PHE A 84 6.23 13.01 3.32
C PHE A 84 5.06 13.44 4.21
N LEU A 85 3.84 13.14 3.76
CA LEU A 85 2.62 13.46 4.50
C LEU A 85 2.41 12.44 5.61
N LEU A 86 2.40 12.91 6.86
CA LEU A 86 2.21 12.06 8.01
C LEU A 86 0.79 11.52 8.07
N PRO A 87 0.62 10.22 8.41
CA PRO A 87 -0.68 9.64 8.62
C PRO A 87 -1.25 10.09 9.97
N LYS A 88 -2.57 10.06 10.08
CA LYS A 88 -3.32 10.11 11.33
C LYS A 88 -4.27 8.93 11.35
N MET A 89 -3.85 7.90 12.06
CA MET A 89 -4.49 6.59 12.07
C MET A 89 -5.82 6.62 12.84
N MET A 90 -6.79 5.80 12.42
CA MET A 90 -8.03 5.56 13.17
C MET A 90 -7.80 4.62 14.36
N SER A 91 -6.92 3.64 14.20
CA SER A 91 -6.70 2.58 15.19
C SER A 91 -5.63 2.96 16.21
N ALA A 92 -5.97 2.94 17.51
CA ALA A 92 -5.08 3.34 18.60
C ALA A 92 -3.73 2.60 18.63
N HIS A 93 -3.72 1.30 18.32
CA HIS A 93 -2.50 0.49 18.29
C HIS A 93 -1.51 0.88 17.18
N ARG A 94 -1.91 1.79 16.27
CA ARG A 94 -1.08 2.31 15.17
C ARG A 94 -0.65 3.76 15.35
N PHE A 95 -1.07 4.44 16.43
CA PHE A 95 -0.86 5.88 16.59
C PHE A 95 0.62 6.29 16.60
N THR A 96 1.47 5.49 17.25
CA THR A 96 2.90 5.80 17.41
C THR A 96 3.77 5.30 16.25
N GLU A 97 3.19 4.62 15.24
CA GLU A 97 3.95 4.19 14.06
C GLU A 97 4.62 5.37 13.35
N ARG A 98 3.89 6.51 13.24
CA ARG A 98 4.39 7.74 12.61
C ARG A 98 5.63 8.33 13.28
N ASP A 99 5.84 8.07 14.57
CA ASP A 99 6.98 8.58 15.34
C ASP A 99 8.28 7.90 14.91
N HIS A 100 8.19 6.72 14.29
CA HIS A 100 9.34 5.99 13.74
C HIS A 100 9.58 6.29 12.25
N TRP A 101 8.52 6.56 11.49
CA TRP A 101 8.64 6.96 10.09
C TRP A 101 9.15 8.40 9.94
N THR A 102 8.80 9.30 10.86
CA THR A 102 9.20 10.72 10.79
C THR A 102 10.73 10.93 10.75
N PRO A 103 11.54 10.33 11.64
CA PRO A 103 12.99 10.44 11.57
C PRO A 103 13.57 9.85 10.29
N LEU A 104 13.06 8.71 9.83
CA LEU A 104 13.51 8.09 8.58
C LEU A 104 13.21 9.00 7.39
N ALA A 105 11.99 9.53 7.25
CA ALA A 105 11.62 10.43 6.17
C ALA A 105 12.55 11.66 6.09
N ARG A 106 12.90 12.25 7.23
CA ARG A 106 13.86 13.36 7.28
C ARG A 106 15.26 12.94 6.83
N ARG A 107 15.74 11.77 7.28
CA ARG A 107 17.04 11.22 6.87
C ARG A 107 17.10 10.85 5.38
N LEU A 108 15.95 10.52 4.79
CA LEU A 108 15.79 10.33 3.36
C LEU A 108 15.88 11.64 2.56
N GLY A 109 15.84 12.80 3.21
CA GLY A 109 15.78 14.11 2.56
C GLY A 109 14.37 14.56 2.20
N LEU A 110 13.33 13.91 2.75
CA LEU A 110 11.94 14.29 2.53
C LEU A 110 11.51 15.41 3.48
N GLU A 111 10.72 16.35 2.98
CA GLU A 111 10.08 17.37 3.81
C GLU A 111 8.84 16.78 4.48
N VAL A 112 8.85 16.67 5.81
CA VAL A 112 7.74 16.07 6.57
C VAL A 112 6.65 17.09 6.83
N VAL A 113 5.42 16.77 6.45
CA VAL A 113 4.23 17.62 6.61
C VAL A 113 3.13 16.86 7.37
N ASP A 114 2.51 17.51 8.35
CA ASP A 114 1.32 17.00 9.01
C ASP A 114 0.07 17.65 8.38
N PRO A 115 -0.88 16.89 7.81
CA PRO A 115 -2.15 17.43 7.31
C PRO A 115 -3.02 18.09 8.39
N GLY A 116 -2.83 17.72 9.67
CA GLY A 116 -3.48 18.33 10.83
C GLY A 116 -4.82 17.70 11.22
N VAL A 117 -5.89 18.04 10.49
CA VAL A 117 -7.27 17.66 10.83
C VAL A 117 -7.69 16.32 10.22
N GLY A 118 -8.76 15.73 10.75
CA GLY A 118 -9.31 14.46 10.27
C GLY A 118 -8.42 13.25 10.52
N ILE A 119 -8.87 12.10 10.00
CA ILE A 119 -8.15 10.84 9.91
C ILE A 119 -7.65 10.70 8.47
N TRP A 120 -6.37 10.36 8.30
CA TRP A 120 -5.71 10.18 7.01
C TRP A 120 -4.79 8.97 7.09
N GLU A 121 -5.15 7.86 6.45
CA GLU A 121 -4.36 6.62 6.46
C GLU A 121 -3.47 6.46 5.22
N ALA A 122 -3.11 7.58 4.58
CA ALA A 122 -2.02 7.67 3.60
C ALA A 122 -2.14 6.76 2.36
N HIS A 123 -1.08 6.06 1.97
CA HIS A 123 -0.92 5.43 0.65
C HIS A 123 -1.98 4.35 0.36
N GLY A 124 -2.58 3.76 1.39
CA GLY A 124 -3.73 2.86 1.23
C GLY A 124 -4.95 3.56 0.59
N ASP A 125 -5.05 4.87 0.76
CA ASP A 125 -6.09 5.77 0.24
C ASP A 125 -5.57 6.70 -0.86
N VAL A 126 -4.52 6.30 -1.57
CA VAL A 126 -3.98 7.00 -2.74
C VAL A 126 -3.79 6.04 -3.91
N ALA A 127 -4.21 6.47 -5.09
CA ALA A 127 -3.87 5.82 -6.35
C ALA A 127 -3.54 6.86 -7.43
N ALA A 128 -2.77 6.46 -8.43
CA ALA A 128 -2.48 7.31 -9.58
C ALA A 128 -2.79 6.54 -10.86
N PHE A 129 -3.50 7.18 -11.79
CA PHE A 129 -3.82 6.61 -13.09
C PHE A 129 -4.03 7.74 -14.10
N ASP A 130 -3.43 7.60 -15.29
CA ASP A 130 -3.65 8.53 -16.41
C ASP A 130 -3.41 10.02 -16.07
N GLY A 131 -2.33 10.28 -15.32
CA GLY A 131 -1.97 11.64 -14.87
C GLY A 131 -2.83 12.21 -13.73
N VAL A 132 -3.77 11.43 -13.20
CA VAL A 132 -4.70 11.84 -12.13
C VAL A 132 -4.36 11.15 -10.82
N THR A 133 -4.49 11.89 -9.72
CA THR A 133 -4.46 11.30 -8.38
C THR A 133 -5.88 11.01 -7.91
N LEU A 134 -6.13 9.76 -7.50
CA LEU A 134 -7.35 9.36 -6.82
C LEU A 134 -7.09 9.38 -5.31
N LEU A 135 -7.89 10.15 -4.57
CA LEU A 135 -7.87 10.17 -3.11
C LEU A 135 -9.15 9.54 -2.57
N PHE A 136 -9.01 8.62 -1.62
CA PHE A 136 -10.13 7.82 -1.12
C PHE A 136 -10.55 8.21 0.30
N TRP A 137 -11.85 8.16 0.57
CA TRP A 137 -12.42 8.43 1.90
C TRP A 137 -13.70 7.60 2.13
N GLY A 138 -14.21 7.61 3.36
CA GLY A 138 -15.48 6.94 3.72
C GLY A 138 -15.30 5.54 4.32
N GLY A 139 -14.10 4.97 4.18
CA GLY A 139 -13.60 3.86 5.00
C GLY A 139 -12.98 4.41 6.29
N ARG A 140 -11.64 4.35 6.40
CA ARG A 140 -10.92 4.92 7.54
C ARG A 140 -10.59 6.39 7.38
N THR A 141 -10.06 6.80 6.23
CA THR A 141 -9.83 8.22 5.96
C THR A 141 -11.15 8.99 5.96
N THR A 142 -11.23 10.03 6.78
CA THR A 142 -12.40 10.90 6.89
C THR A 142 -12.36 11.96 5.79
N LEU A 143 -13.52 12.55 5.45
CA LEU A 143 -13.57 13.57 4.39
C LEU A 143 -12.67 14.78 4.70
N ASP A 144 -12.70 15.29 5.93
CA ASP A 144 -11.84 16.40 6.37
C ASP A 144 -10.36 16.04 6.34
N GLY A 145 -10.01 14.78 6.65
CA GLY A 145 -8.64 14.26 6.55
C GLY A 145 -8.15 14.18 5.10
N LEU A 146 -9.00 13.70 4.18
CA LEU A 146 -8.73 13.74 2.74
C LEU A 146 -8.54 15.18 2.26
N GLU A 147 -9.44 16.10 2.62
CA GLU A 147 -9.38 17.50 2.18
C GLU A 147 -8.15 18.23 2.71
N ALA A 148 -7.71 17.90 3.92
CA ALA A 148 -6.46 18.39 4.48
C ALA A 148 -5.25 17.87 3.69
N ALA A 149 -5.19 16.55 3.43
CA ALA A 149 -4.10 15.93 2.69
C ALA A 149 -4.03 16.40 1.23
N GLN A 150 -5.19 16.58 0.57
CA GLN A 150 -5.31 16.96 -0.84
C GLN A 150 -4.50 18.22 -1.19
N LYS A 151 -4.38 19.17 -0.26
CA LYS A 151 -3.64 20.44 -0.45
C LYS A 151 -2.17 20.24 -0.84
N SER A 152 -1.62 19.07 -0.55
CA SER A 152 -0.23 18.71 -0.84
C SER A 152 -0.04 18.01 -2.19
N PHE A 153 -1.12 17.58 -2.85
CA PHE A 153 -1.03 16.87 -4.13
C PHE A 153 -1.11 17.85 -5.31
N PRO A 154 -0.18 17.76 -6.27
CA PRO A 154 -0.25 18.56 -7.48
C PRO A 154 -1.26 17.99 -8.49
N GLY A 155 -1.70 18.83 -9.42
CA GLY A 155 -2.47 18.42 -10.58
C GLY A 155 -3.93 18.05 -10.29
N GLU A 156 -4.51 17.24 -11.17
CA GLU A 156 -5.90 16.80 -11.07
C GLU A 156 -6.05 15.77 -9.95
N VAL A 157 -7.02 16.01 -9.06
CA VAL A 157 -7.40 15.09 -7.98
C VAL A 157 -8.86 14.72 -8.11
N LEU A 158 -9.16 13.42 -8.15
CA LEU A 158 -10.52 12.91 -7.99
C LEU A 158 -10.72 12.34 -6.60
N ARG A 159 -11.83 12.74 -5.97
CA ARG A 159 -12.24 12.24 -4.66
C ARG A 159 -13.16 11.05 -4.86
N VAL A 160 -12.78 9.91 -4.29
CA VAL A 160 -13.50 8.64 -4.44
C VAL A 160 -13.98 8.19 -3.07
N GLN A 161 -15.29 8.03 -2.90
CA GLN A 161 -15.86 7.52 -1.67
C GLN A 161 -15.98 6.00 -1.74
N VAL A 162 -15.32 5.30 -0.81
CA VAL A 162 -15.48 3.88 -0.58
C VAL A 162 -16.49 3.61 0.53
N ARG A 163 -17.00 2.38 0.59
CA ARG A 163 -17.98 1.90 1.57
C ARG A 163 -17.55 0.53 2.09
N GLU A 164 -18.04 0.16 3.27
CA GLU A 164 -17.87 -1.19 3.82
C GLU A 164 -18.25 -2.27 2.77
N PRO A 165 -17.47 -3.36 2.66
CA PRO A 165 -16.35 -3.76 3.51
C PRO A 165 -14.98 -3.12 3.16
N ALA A 166 -14.89 -2.22 2.19
CA ALA A 166 -13.64 -1.54 1.86
C ALA A 166 -13.33 -0.45 2.88
N PHE A 167 -12.29 -0.67 3.68
CA PHE A 167 -11.83 0.32 4.66
C PHE A 167 -10.72 1.24 4.11
N HIS A 168 -10.12 0.89 2.98
CA HIS A 168 -9.14 1.69 2.24
C HIS A 168 -9.42 1.67 0.73
N GLY A 169 -8.96 2.69 0.02
CA GLY A 169 -9.08 2.84 -1.44
C GLY A 169 -8.45 1.70 -2.23
N ASN A 170 -7.32 1.16 -1.78
CA ASN A 170 -6.62 0.03 -2.39
C ASN A 170 -7.38 -1.32 -2.30
N MET A 171 -8.53 -1.37 -1.61
CA MET A 171 -9.48 -2.48 -1.68
C MET A 171 -10.52 -2.28 -2.79
N ALA A 172 -10.80 -1.04 -3.16
CA ALA A 172 -11.81 -0.71 -4.18
C ALA A 172 -11.19 -0.57 -5.59
N VAL A 173 -9.95 -0.07 -5.67
CA VAL A 173 -9.34 0.33 -6.96
C VAL A 173 -7.88 -0.12 -7.08
N LEU A 174 -7.55 -0.68 -8.24
CA LEU A 174 -6.19 -1.04 -8.65
C LEU A 174 -5.85 -0.46 -10.03
N PRO A 175 -4.97 0.56 -10.09
CA PRO A 175 -4.42 1.03 -11.36
C PRO A 175 -3.48 0.01 -11.98
N LEU A 176 -3.64 -0.24 -13.28
CA LEU A 176 -2.78 -1.10 -14.10
C LEU A 176 -2.28 -0.31 -15.33
N PRO A 177 -1.42 0.70 -15.13
CA PRO A 177 -1.02 1.62 -16.21
C PRO A 177 -0.30 0.93 -17.37
N ALA A 178 0.42 -0.17 -17.13
CA ALA A 178 1.14 -0.90 -18.18
C ALA A 178 0.23 -1.57 -19.23
N VAL A 179 -1.06 -1.73 -18.92
CA VAL A 179 -2.08 -2.28 -19.83
C VAL A 179 -3.26 -1.33 -19.99
N ASP A 180 -3.08 -0.08 -19.57
CA ASP A 180 -4.08 0.99 -19.68
C ASP A 180 -5.45 0.61 -19.10
N ARG A 181 -5.47 0.02 -17.89
CA ARG A 181 -6.71 -0.37 -17.21
C ARG A 181 -6.76 0.12 -15.77
N LEU A 182 -7.97 0.37 -15.29
CA LEU A 182 -8.27 0.64 -13.89
C LEU A 182 -9.23 -0.44 -13.40
N VAL A 183 -8.79 -1.31 -12.51
CA VAL A 183 -9.67 -2.30 -11.89
C VAL A 183 -10.47 -1.60 -10.80
N VAL A 184 -11.79 -1.78 -10.80
CA VAL A 184 -12.71 -1.14 -9.87
C VAL A 184 -13.69 -2.16 -9.30
N CYS A 185 -14.04 -2.02 -8.03
CA CYS A 185 -15.09 -2.78 -7.37
C CYS A 185 -16.29 -1.85 -7.06
N PRO A 186 -17.28 -1.73 -7.96
CA PRO A 186 -18.42 -0.84 -7.77
C PRO A 186 -19.21 -1.12 -6.49
N ASP A 187 -19.27 -2.39 -6.06
CA ASP A 187 -20.04 -2.85 -4.89
C ASP A 187 -19.63 -2.16 -3.58
N VAL A 188 -18.39 -1.65 -3.51
CA VAL A 188 -17.80 -1.03 -2.31
C VAL A 188 -17.50 0.46 -2.51
N MET A 189 -18.18 1.09 -3.46
CA MET A 189 -18.00 2.49 -3.81
C MET A 189 -19.33 3.23 -3.79
N ALA A 190 -19.29 4.55 -3.55
CA ALA A 190 -20.47 5.37 -3.78
C ALA A 190 -20.81 5.42 -5.29
N PRO A 191 -22.09 5.33 -5.70
CA PRO A 191 -22.49 5.36 -7.10
C PRO A 191 -21.93 6.58 -7.86
N GLU A 192 -21.90 7.74 -7.21
CA GLU A 192 -21.36 8.99 -7.76
C GLU A 192 -19.86 8.89 -8.02
N SER A 193 -19.14 8.15 -7.16
CA SER A 193 -17.71 7.90 -7.35
C SER A 193 -17.45 6.93 -8.50
N VAL A 194 -18.32 5.92 -8.71
CA VAL A 194 -18.23 5.05 -9.89
C VAL A 194 -18.49 5.83 -11.17
N ALA A 195 -19.56 6.64 -11.19
CA ALA A 195 -19.89 7.49 -12.34
C ALA A 195 -18.76 8.49 -12.65
N LEU A 196 -18.12 9.07 -11.63
CA LEU A 196 -16.96 9.95 -11.78
C LEU A 196 -15.79 9.25 -12.50
N LEU A 197 -15.45 8.02 -12.09
CA LEU A 197 -14.40 7.25 -12.74
C LEU A 197 -14.76 6.88 -14.19
N GLU A 198 -16.01 6.51 -14.46
CA GLU A 198 -16.48 6.22 -15.81
C GLU A 198 -16.44 7.45 -16.71
N GLN A 199 -16.84 8.61 -16.19
CA GLN A 199 -16.78 9.87 -16.91
C GLN A 199 -15.33 10.27 -17.23
N ARG A 200 -14.40 10.11 -16.27
CA ARG A 200 -13.01 10.53 -16.45
C ARG A 200 -12.17 9.58 -17.31
N PHE A 201 -12.39 8.27 -17.18
CA PHE A 201 -11.52 7.26 -17.80
C PHE A 201 -12.20 6.46 -18.91
N GLY A 202 -13.53 6.51 -19.02
CA GLY A 202 -14.30 5.71 -19.96
C GLY A 202 -14.56 4.30 -19.45
N ALA A 203 -15.80 3.82 -19.62
CA ALA A 203 -16.23 2.51 -19.14
C ALA A 203 -15.42 1.34 -19.71
N ASN A 204 -14.85 1.48 -20.91
CA ASN A 204 -14.01 0.47 -21.56
C ASN A 204 -12.64 0.27 -20.90
N ARG A 205 -12.13 1.26 -20.15
CA ARG A 205 -10.87 1.16 -19.39
C ARG A 205 -11.08 0.60 -17.97
N LEU A 206 -12.33 0.55 -17.51
CA LEU A 206 -12.67 0.02 -16.18
C LEU A 206 -12.85 -1.50 -16.24
N VAL A 207 -12.02 -2.23 -15.50
CA VAL A 207 -12.18 -3.68 -15.29
C VAL A 207 -12.95 -3.87 -14.00
N ARG A 208 -14.22 -4.31 -14.11
CA ARG A 208 -15.09 -4.47 -12.95
C ARG A 208 -14.84 -5.81 -12.28
N VAL A 209 -14.68 -5.78 -10.96
CA VAL A 209 -14.64 -6.95 -10.08
C VAL A 209 -15.73 -6.83 -9.02
N THR A 210 -16.03 -7.92 -8.34
CA THR A 210 -17.10 -7.99 -7.33
C THR A 210 -16.56 -7.86 -5.90
N GLU A 211 -17.45 -7.63 -4.93
CA GLU A 211 -17.11 -7.69 -3.51
C GLU A 211 -16.44 -9.03 -3.14
N ALA A 212 -16.94 -10.14 -3.70
CA ALA A 212 -16.39 -11.48 -3.44
C ALA A 212 -14.93 -11.60 -3.92
N ASP A 213 -14.58 -10.93 -5.02
CA ASP A 213 -13.23 -10.91 -5.56
C ASP A 213 -12.28 -10.11 -4.68
N ILE A 214 -12.70 -8.92 -4.21
CA ILE A 214 -11.83 -8.09 -3.36
C ILE A 214 -11.65 -8.66 -1.95
N ARG A 215 -12.62 -9.44 -1.43
CA ARG A 215 -12.45 -10.23 -0.19
C ARG A 215 -11.34 -11.27 -0.32
N ARG A 216 -10.94 -11.58 -1.55
CA ARG A 216 -9.79 -12.42 -1.92
C ARG A 216 -8.67 -11.61 -2.58
N TYR A 217 -8.60 -10.30 -2.33
CA TYR A 217 -7.50 -9.41 -2.73
C TYR A 217 -7.35 -9.14 -4.23
N ALA A 218 -8.42 -9.23 -5.02
CA ALA A 218 -8.39 -8.93 -6.46
C ALA A 218 -7.82 -7.54 -6.83
N THR A 219 -7.94 -6.56 -5.95
CA THR A 219 -7.47 -5.16 -6.14
C THR A 219 -6.18 -4.85 -5.36
N ASN A 220 -5.58 -5.83 -4.68
CA ASN A 220 -4.48 -5.58 -3.75
C ASN A 220 -3.14 -6.22 -4.19
N GLY A 221 -3.01 -6.57 -5.47
CA GLY A 221 -1.74 -6.92 -6.10
C GLY A 221 -0.89 -5.68 -6.41
N LEU A 222 0.43 -5.77 -6.30
CA LEU A 222 1.38 -4.69 -6.53
C LEU A 222 1.88 -4.68 -7.99
N PRO A 223 1.47 -3.70 -8.82
CA PRO A 223 1.90 -3.63 -10.21
C PRO A 223 3.32 -3.04 -10.32
N LEU A 224 4.21 -3.74 -11.01
CA LEU A 224 5.59 -3.33 -11.33
C LEU A 224 5.80 -3.51 -12.84
N GLY A 225 5.52 -2.45 -13.61
CA GLY A 225 5.46 -2.55 -15.06
C GLY A 225 4.37 -3.55 -15.46
N ARG A 226 4.73 -4.58 -16.24
CA ARG A 226 3.82 -5.66 -16.64
C ARG A 226 3.69 -6.79 -15.63
N ASP A 227 4.48 -6.78 -14.56
CA ASP A 227 4.36 -7.77 -13.51
C ASP A 227 3.35 -7.32 -12.45
N LEU A 228 2.52 -8.24 -11.98
CA LEU A 228 1.64 -8.02 -10.85
C LEU A 228 2.03 -9.00 -9.74
N LEU A 229 2.66 -8.51 -8.68
CA LEU A 229 2.95 -9.33 -7.51
C LEU A 229 1.66 -9.50 -6.72
N ALA A 230 1.18 -10.73 -6.56
CA ALA A 230 -0.14 -11.00 -5.99
C ALA A 230 -0.10 -12.17 -5.00
N PRO A 231 -0.96 -12.19 -3.98
CA PRO A 231 -1.06 -13.33 -3.09
C PRO A 231 -1.75 -14.50 -3.79
N THR A 232 -1.39 -15.74 -3.45
CA THR A 232 -2.00 -16.96 -4.01
C THR A 232 -3.50 -17.09 -3.75
N VAL A 233 -4.04 -16.35 -2.77
CA VAL A 233 -5.48 -16.35 -2.46
C VAL A 233 -6.33 -15.62 -3.52
N MET A 234 -5.69 -14.82 -4.39
CA MET A 234 -6.34 -14.12 -5.50
C MET A 234 -7.14 -15.11 -6.38
N PRO A 235 -8.40 -14.82 -6.74
CA PRO A 235 -9.21 -15.76 -7.50
C PRO A 235 -8.62 -16.07 -8.88
N ALA A 236 -8.70 -17.33 -9.31
CA ALA A 236 -8.15 -17.77 -10.58
C ALA A 236 -8.70 -16.98 -11.78
N HIS A 237 -10.00 -16.69 -11.82
CA HIS A 237 -10.58 -15.91 -12.92
C HIS A 237 -10.07 -14.46 -12.97
N ILE A 238 -9.64 -13.89 -11.84
CA ILE A 238 -9.01 -12.57 -11.78
C ILE A 238 -7.58 -12.66 -12.34
N VAL A 239 -6.82 -13.69 -11.95
CA VAL A 239 -5.49 -13.96 -12.50
C VAL A 239 -5.56 -14.09 -14.02
N GLU A 240 -6.44 -14.94 -14.54
CA GLU A 240 -6.66 -15.12 -15.97
C GLU A 240 -7.09 -13.82 -16.68
N THR A 241 -7.90 -12.99 -16.01
CA THR A 241 -8.30 -11.69 -16.55
C THR A 241 -7.10 -10.77 -16.72
N PHE A 242 -6.21 -10.70 -15.73
CA PHE A 242 -4.99 -9.90 -15.80
C PHE A 242 -4.01 -10.43 -16.85
N GLU A 243 -3.88 -11.75 -16.97
CA GLU A 243 -3.05 -12.38 -18.00
C GLU A 243 -3.59 -12.11 -19.42
N ARG A 244 -4.91 -12.18 -19.63
CA ARG A 244 -5.53 -11.79 -20.91
C ARG A 244 -5.32 -10.33 -21.26
N LEU A 245 -5.18 -9.45 -20.27
CA LEU A 245 -4.84 -8.04 -20.47
C LEU A 245 -3.35 -7.84 -20.80
N GLY A 246 -2.53 -8.89 -20.73
CA GLY A 246 -1.10 -8.86 -21.05
C GLY A 246 -0.19 -8.56 -19.86
N LEU A 247 -0.67 -8.79 -18.63
CA LEU A 247 0.16 -8.79 -17.42
C LEU A 247 0.74 -10.19 -17.16
N ARG A 248 1.82 -10.24 -16.39
CA ARG A 248 2.34 -11.47 -15.78
C ARG A 248 2.03 -11.44 -14.30
N VAL A 249 1.15 -12.32 -13.83
CA VAL A 249 0.84 -12.44 -12.41
C VAL A 249 1.89 -13.31 -11.73
N VAL A 250 2.56 -12.76 -10.71
CA VAL A 250 3.56 -13.45 -9.90
C VAL A 250 2.90 -13.78 -8.58
N SER A 251 2.37 -15.00 -8.47
CA SER A 251 1.69 -15.47 -7.28
C SER A 251 2.66 -15.83 -6.16
N MET A 252 2.44 -15.28 -4.98
CA MET A 252 3.27 -15.50 -3.78
C MET A 252 2.40 -16.08 -2.66
N PRO A 253 2.80 -17.21 -2.04
CA PRO A 253 2.16 -17.66 -0.80
C PRO A 253 2.38 -16.62 0.30
N MET A 254 1.29 -16.13 0.90
CA MET A 254 1.34 -15.13 1.97
C MET A 254 0.35 -15.47 3.11
N PRO A 255 0.44 -16.68 3.69
CA PRO A 255 -0.49 -17.10 4.74
C PRO A 255 -0.46 -16.18 5.97
N GLU A 256 0.70 -15.64 6.35
CA GLU A 256 0.83 -14.85 7.58
C GLU A 256 0.40 -13.40 7.40
N LEU A 257 0.95 -12.71 6.40
CA LEU A 257 0.70 -11.28 6.17
C LEU A 257 -0.66 -11.03 5.50
N THR A 258 -1.07 -11.90 4.58
CA THR A 258 -2.30 -11.72 3.80
C THR A 258 -3.46 -12.50 4.38
N GLU A 259 -3.36 -13.82 4.45
CA GLU A 259 -4.53 -14.64 4.78
C GLU A 259 -4.96 -14.48 6.24
N LYS A 260 -4.00 -14.38 7.16
CA LYS A 260 -4.25 -14.10 8.58
C LYS A 260 -4.23 -12.60 8.88
N GLY A 261 -3.22 -11.89 8.38
CA GLY A 261 -2.98 -10.48 8.71
C GLY A 261 -3.94 -9.48 8.08
N GLY A 262 -4.50 -9.82 6.92
CA GLY A 262 -5.55 -9.05 6.29
C GLY A 262 -5.06 -7.99 5.28
N GLY A 263 -3.75 -7.91 4.99
CA GLY A 263 -3.20 -7.01 3.97
C GLY A 263 -2.36 -7.75 2.92
N SER A 264 -2.41 -7.32 1.67
CA SER A 264 -1.67 -7.96 0.56
C SER A 264 -0.51 -7.07 0.09
N SER A 265 0.19 -7.49 -0.96
CA SER A 265 1.41 -6.84 -1.49
C SER A 265 1.33 -5.31 -1.62
N ARG A 266 0.19 -4.70 -1.99
CA ARG A 266 0.04 -3.23 -2.00
C ARG A 266 -0.08 -2.61 -0.62
N CYS A 267 -0.63 -3.31 0.36
CA CYS A 267 -0.69 -2.83 1.74
C CYS A 267 0.71 -2.81 2.39
N LEU A 268 1.62 -3.66 1.94
CA LEU A 268 2.95 -3.82 2.55
C LEU A 268 3.97 -2.76 2.11
N VAL A 269 3.57 -1.82 1.25
CA VAL A 269 4.47 -0.81 0.67
C VAL A 269 3.82 0.57 0.64
N SER A 270 4.61 1.61 0.89
CA SER A 270 4.32 2.95 0.38
C SER A 270 5.23 3.22 -0.81
N ARG A 271 4.65 3.49 -1.98
CA ARG A 271 5.38 3.64 -3.24
C ARG A 271 5.31 5.08 -3.76
N ALA A 272 6.44 5.60 -4.23
CA ALA A 272 6.44 6.83 -5.01
C ALA A 272 7.60 6.91 -6.01
N PRO A 273 7.34 7.41 -7.24
CA PRO A 273 8.42 7.87 -8.09
C PRO A 273 9.05 9.14 -7.49
N VAL A 274 10.37 9.16 -7.37
CA VAL A 274 11.12 10.32 -6.84
C VAL A 274 12.37 10.59 -7.69
N ASP A 275 12.83 11.84 -7.71
CA ASP A 275 14.16 12.18 -8.24
C ASP A 275 15.23 11.55 -7.34
N ALA A 276 16.09 10.74 -7.94
CA ALA A 276 17.11 10.01 -7.20
C ALA A 276 18.15 10.94 -6.55
N SER A 277 18.41 12.10 -7.14
CA SER A 277 19.35 13.09 -6.61
C SER A 277 18.84 13.79 -5.34
N ARG A 278 17.53 13.68 -5.05
CA ARG A 278 16.86 14.33 -3.92
C ARG A 278 16.64 13.41 -2.73
N VAL A 279 16.96 12.13 -2.87
CA VAL A 279 16.74 11.12 -1.83
C VAL A 279 18.06 10.47 -1.44
N SER A 280 18.39 10.53 -0.15
CA SER A 280 19.59 9.91 0.42
C SER A 280 19.18 8.75 1.31
N ILE A 281 19.43 7.51 0.89
CA ILE A 281 19.05 6.33 1.69
C ILE A 281 20.21 5.92 2.59
N PRO A 282 20.09 6.04 3.92
CA PRO A 282 21.13 5.60 4.85
C PRO A 282 21.41 4.09 4.71
N PRO A 283 22.68 3.64 4.82
CA PRO A 283 23.04 2.25 4.59
C PRO A 283 22.26 1.23 5.43
N GLU A 284 21.94 1.55 6.68
CA GLU A 284 21.23 0.65 7.59
C GLU A 284 19.77 0.38 7.19
N TYR A 285 19.18 1.20 6.32
CA TYR A 285 17.83 1.02 5.80
C TYR A 285 17.80 0.42 4.39
N ARG A 286 18.96 0.02 3.85
CA ARG A 286 19.02 -0.72 2.59
C ARG A 286 18.55 -2.15 2.79
N LEU A 287 17.89 -2.72 1.77
CA LEU A 287 17.32 -4.06 1.87
C LEU A 287 18.39 -5.12 2.17
N ASP A 288 19.59 -5.02 1.62
CA ASP A 288 20.66 -6.01 1.83
C ASP A 288 21.10 -6.10 3.30
N VAL A 289 21.10 -4.98 4.03
CA VAL A 289 21.39 -4.95 5.47
C VAL A 289 20.27 -5.58 6.27
N VAL A 290 19.02 -5.20 6.00
CA VAL A 290 17.85 -5.74 6.72
C VAL A 290 17.60 -7.22 6.38
N ALA A 291 17.87 -7.63 5.14
CA ALA A 291 17.75 -9.02 4.69
C ALA A 291 18.70 -9.94 5.46
N LYS A 292 19.95 -9.51 5.70
CA LYS A 292 20.92 -10.29 6.49
C LYS A 292 20.42 -10.57 7.91
N ASP A 293 19.76 -9.60 8.55
CA ASP A 293 19.13 -9.81 9.87
C ASP A 293 18.00 -10.84 9.81
N ILE A 294 17.14 -10.76 8.80
CA ILE A 294 16.04 -11.70 8.61
C ILE A 294 16.55 -13.12 8.33
N GLU A 295 17.60 -13.27 7.52
CA GLU A 295 18.17 -14.56 7.17
C GLU A 295 18.95 -15.21 8.32
N ALA A 296 19.60 -14.40 9.16
CA ALA A 296 20.29 -14.87 10.36
C ALA A 296 19.33 -15.51 11.40
N ASP A 297 18.03 -15.21 11.31
CA ASP A 297 17.01 -15.74 12.24
C ASP A 297 16.53 -17.17 11.92
N GLY A 298 17.17 -17.81 10.94
CA GLY A 298 16.87 -19.18 10.50
C GLY A 298 15.82 -19.20 9.40
N GLY A 299 16.22 -18.72 8.22
CA GLY A 299 15.50 -18.90 6.96
C GLY A 299 14.98 -20.32 6.78
#